data_AF-A0A564Q357-F1
#
_entry.id   AF-A0A564Q357-F1
#
_cell.length_a   1.000
_cell.length_b   1.000
_cell.length_c   1.000
_cell.angle_alpha   90.00
_cell.angle_beta   90.00
_cell.angle_gamma   90.00
#
_symmetry.space_group_name_H-M   'P 1'
#
loop_
_entity.id
_entity.type
_entity.pdbx_description
1 polymer ?
#
loop_
_entity_poly.entity_id
_entity_poly.type
_entity_poly.pdbx_seq_one_letter_code
_entity_poly.pdbx_strand_id
1 'polypeptide(L)'
;MASGVVSKEAMNSADFNPARPHALRAGFSTVLRLNGFSDMLVEFMLGHSVPYNGAYLIPPLEKIREMYRDVEPQLSVNEASKSVSDLEKRMDEKMKTHMEMLEGQQKEIRELRDKVNRTKGLLTFIEANGMEEKVNRLYKLIELMDEPKMRELLEK
;
A
#
# COMPACT_ATOMS: atom_id res chain seq x y z
N MET A 1 0.08 -3.37 47.71
CA MET A 1 0.00 -4.34 46.59
C MET A 1 0.93 -3.85 45.49
N ALA A 2 1.85 -4.68 45.01
CA ALA A 2 2.74 -4.34 43.88
C ALA A 2 2.00 -4.63 42.57
N SER A 3 2.11 -3.76 41.56
CA SER A 3 1.26 -3.83 40.36
C SER A 3 1.55 -5.02 39.43
N GLY A 4 2.50 -5.91 39.75
CA GLY A 4 2.83 -7.09 38.95
C GLY A 4 3.54 -6.80 37.63
N VAL A 5 3.50 -5.56 37.14
CA VAL A 5 4.07 -5.13 35.85
C VAL A 5 5.38 -4.33 36.02
N VAL A 6 5.64 -3.81 37.22
CA VAL A 6 6.84 -2.98 37.53
C VAL A 6 7.55 -3.54 38.76
N SER A 7 8.89 -3.54 38.75
CA SER A 7 9.70 -3.99 39.89
C SER A 7 9.47 -3.12 41.13
N LYS A 8 9.66 -3.70 42.32
CA LYS A 8 9.46 -2.97 43.59
C LYS A 8 10.44 -1.82 43.74
N GLU A 9 11.67 -1.95 43.24
CA GLU A 9 12.67 -0.89 43.28
C GLU A 9 12.26 0.31 42.40
N ALA A 10 11.80 0.07 41.17
CA ALA A 10 11.36 1.12 40.24
C ALA A 10 10.09 1.83 40.70
N MET A 11 9.22 1.13 41.43
CA MET A 11 8.01 1.73 41.99
C MET A 11 8.28 2.59 43.24
N ASN A 12 9.37 2.31 43.97
CA ASN A 12 9.79 3.09 45.13
C ASN A 12 10.66 4.30 44.75
N SER A 13 11.32 4.28 43.59
CA SER A 13 12.12 5.40 43.08
C SER A 13 11.34 6.37 42.19
N ALA A 14 10.13 6.01 41.77
CA ALA A 14 9.27 6.88 40.98
C ALA A 14 8.35 7.70 41.88
N ASP A 15 8.53 9.03 41.90
CA ASP A 15 7.60 9.98 42.54
C ASP A 15 6.17 9.90 41.96
N PHE A 16 6.05 9.32 40.76
CA PHE A 16 4.82 9.12 40.01
C PHE A 16 4.55 7.62 39.83
N ASN A 17 3.39 7.14 40.28
CA ASN A 17 2.93 5.79 39.95
C ASN A 17 2.02 5.86 38.71
N PRO A 18 2.52 5.50 37.51
CA PRO A 18 1.76 5.59 36.26
C PRO A 18 0.57 4.63 36.19
N ALA A 19 0.48 3.65 37.10
CA ALA A 19 -0.54 2.60 37.11
C ALA A 19 -1.57 2.77 38.24
N ARG A 20 -1.73 3.97 38.82
CA ARG A 20 -2.86 4.22 39.75
C ARG A 20 -4.19 4.11 38.99
N PRO A 21 -5.26 3.57 39.61
CA PRO A 21 -6.56 3.45 38.94
C PRO A 21 -7.06 4.75 38.30
N HIS A 22 -6.80 5.90 38.95
CA HIS A 22 -7.16 7.20 38.41
C HIS A 22 -6.35 7.60 37.17
N ALA A 23 -5.05 7.29 37.13
CA ALA A 23 -4.19 7.57 35.99
C ALA A 23 -4.56 6.70 34.78
N LEU A 24 -4.87 5.42 35.01
CA LEU A 24 -5.37 4.51 33.97
C LEU A 24 -6.72 4.96 33.41
N ARG A 25 -7.63 5.40 34.29
CA ARG A 25 -8.94 5.94 33.90
C ARG A 25 -8.80 7.24 33.10
N ALA A 26 -7.88 8.12 33.48
CA ALA A 26 -7.57 9.33 32.72
C ALA A 26 -6.96 9.01 31.35
N GLY A 27 -6.01 8.08 31.30
CA GLY A 27 -5.41 7.59 30.05
C GLY A 27 -6.45 6.99 29.11
N PHE A 28 -7.33 6.13 29.62
CA PHE A 28 -8.45 5.56 28.87
C PHE A 28 -9.33 6.64 28.24
N SER A 29 -9.74 7.66 29.01
CA SER A 29 -10.54 8.78 28.50
C SER A 29 -9.81 9.53 27.38
N THR A 30 -8.54 9.85 27.58
CA THR A 30 -7.72 10.58 26.60
C THR A 30 -7.56 9.79 25.31
N VAL A 31 -7.21 8.50 25.38
CA VAL A 31 -7.01 7.65 24.21
C VAL A 31 -8.30 7.53 23.40
N LEU A 32 -9.46 7.33 24.03
CA LEU A 32 -10.73 7.26 23.31
C LEU A 32 -11.07 8.56 22.59
N ARG A 33 -10.87 9.72 23.22
CA ARG A 33 -11.13 11.04 22.60
C ARG A 33 -10.21 11.30 21.41
N LEU A 34 -8.93 10.96 21.52
CA LEU A 34 -7.97 11.10 20.42
C LEU A 34 -8.35 10.21 19.22
N ASN A 35 -8.99 9.07 19.46
CA ASN A 35 -9.52 8.19 18.42
C ASN A 35 -10.93 8.58 17.94
N GLY A 36 -11.40 9.79 18.27
CA GLY A 36 -12.63 10.38 17.70
C GLY A 36 -13.92 9.94 18.38
N PHE A 37 -13.87 9.32 19.56
CA PHE A 37 -15.08 9.02 20.33
C PHE A 37 -15.71 10.34 20.79
N SER A 38 -17.03 10.46 20.66
CA SER A 38 -17.74 11.62 21.20
C SER A 38 -17.57 11.71 22.72
N ASP A 39 -17.40 12.91 23.26
CA ASP A 39 -17.22 13.12 24.70
C ASP A 39 -18.32 12.45 25.53
N MET A 40 -19.56 12.54 25.07
CA MET A 40 -20.71 11.94 25.74
C MET A 40 -20.62 10.40 25.84
N LEU A 41 -20.13 9.75 24.78
CA LEU A 41 -19.88 8.30 24.77
C LEU A 41 -18.75 7.93 25.73
N VAL A 42 -17.68 8.73 25.80
CA VAL A 42 -16.56 8.50 26.72
C VAL A 42 -17.04 8.62 28.18
N GLU A 43 -17.80 9.66 28.51
CA GLU A 43 -18.41 9.82 29.84
C GLU A 43 -19.32 8.63 30.20
N PHE A 44 -20.12 8.16 29.25
CA PHE A 44 -20.96 6.97 29.40
C PHE A 44 -20.12 5.70 29.67
N MET A 45 -19.06 5.47 28.89
CA MET A 45 -18.16 4.31 29.07
C MET A 45 -17.39 4.35 30.40
N LEU A 46 -17.12 5.55 30.92
CA LEU A 46 -16.56 5.75 32.25
C LEU A 46 -17.60 5.51 33.37
N GLY A 47 -18.90 5.49 33.06
CA GLY A 47 -19.98 5.40 34.03
C GLY A 47 -20.22 6.71 34.77
N HIS A 48 -19.86 7.85 34.17
CA HIS A 48 -20.20 9.16 34.72
C HIS A 48 -21.67 9.49 34.44
N SER A 49 -22.27 10.30 35.32
CA SER A 49 -23.63 10.79 35.11
C SER A 49 -23.64 11.75 33.92
N VAL A 50 -24.37 11.39 32.86
CA VAL A 50 -24.47 12.21 31.65
C VAL A 50 -25.55 13.28 31.87
N PRO A 51 -25.21 14.58 31.80
CA PRO A 51 -26.09 15.67 32.25
C PRO A 51 -27.31 15.90 31.34
N TYR A 52 -27.25 15.54 30.05
CA TYR A 52 -28.33 15.72 29.08
C TYR A 52 -28.49 14.46 28.22
N ASN A 53 -29.74 14.08 27.92
CA ASN A 53 -30.09 13.00 26.97
C ASN A 53 -29.53 11.60 27.26
N GLY A 54 -29.18 11.26 28.52
CA GLY A 54 -28.73 9.91 28.88
C GLY A 54 -29.68 8.78 28.48
N ALA A 55 -30.98 9.06 28.37
CA ALA A 55 -32.00 8.12 27.89
C ALA A 55 -31.98 7.89 26.36
N TYR A 56 -31.45 8.84 25.58
CA TYR A 56 -31.36 8.76 24.11
C TYR A 56 -29.97 8.31 23.65
N LEU A 57 -28.98 8.34 24.54
CA LEU A 57 -27.64 7.80 24.31
C LEU A 57 -27.61 6.32 24.68
N ILE A 58 -28.36 5.50 23.95
CA ILE A 58 -28.19 4.05 23.94
C ILE A 58 -27.60 3.69 22.57
N PRO A 59 -26.30 3.92 22.33
CA PRO A 59 -25.68 3.37 21.14
C PRO A 59 -25.87 1.85 21.20
N PRO A 60 -26.17 1.19 20.06
CA PRO A 60 -26.23 -0.26 20.03
C PRO A 60 -24.95 -0.83 20.65
N LEU A 61 -25.07 -1.72 21.63
CA LEU A 61 -23.92 -2.27 22.37
C LEU A 61 -22.87 -2.87 21.43
N GLU A 62 -23.32 -3.50 20.34
CA GLU A 62 -22.44 -4.03 19.30
C GLU A 62 -21.61 -2.96 18.62
N LYS A 63 -22.17 -1.77 18.38
CA LYS A 63 -21.40 -0.69 17.77
C LYS A 63 -20.34 -0.15 18.71
N ILE A 64 -20.63 -0.05 20.00
CA ILE A 64 -19.64 0.33 21.02
C ILE A 64 -18.51 -0.71 21.09
N ARG A 65 -18.86 -2.00 21.02
CA ARG A 65 -17.87 -3.09 21.00
C ARG A 65 -16.98 -3.06 19.76
N GLU A 66 -17.54 -2.80 18.59
CA GLU A 66 -16.78 -2.61 17.35
C GLU A 66 -15.80 -1.45 17.47
N MET A 67 -16.30 -0.25 17.84
CA MET A 67 -15.44 0.93 17.99
C MET A 67 -14.36 0.72 19.05
N TYR A 68 -14.70 0.06 20.16
CA TYR A 68 -13.74 -0.28 21.20
C TYR A 68 -12.68 -1.27 20.69
N ARG A 69 -13.06 -2.27 19.89
CA ARG A 69 -12.12 -3.27 19.34
C ARG A 69 -11.04 -2.62 18.48
N ASP A 70 -11.38 -1.57 17.73
CA ASP A 70 -10.43 -0.87 16.87
C ASP A 70 -9.38 -0.09 17.68
N VAL A 71 -9.72 0.35 18.90
CA VAL A 71 -8.85 1.13 19.79
C VAL A 71 -8.23 0.29 20.92
N GLU A 72 -8.74 -0.93 21.16
CA GLU A 72 -8.26 -1.87 22.17
C GLU A 72 -6.74 -2.10 22.14
N PRO A 73 -6.07 -2.18 20.97
CA PRO A 73 -4.62 -2.27 20.94
C PRO A 73 -3.95 -1.12 21.69
N GLN A 74 -4.31 0.13 21.39
CA GLN A 74 -3.71 1.32 22.01
C GLN A 74 -3.98 1.42 23.53
N LEU A 75 -4.99 0.71 24.02
CA LEU A 75 -5.33 0.60 25.45
C LEU A 75 -4.66 -0.59 26.13
N SER A 76 -4.10 -1.52 25.36
CA SER A 76 -3.48 -2.73 25.85
C SER A 76 -2.02 -2.48 26.25
N VAL A 77 -1.64 -2.99 27.42
CA VAL A 77 -0.26 -2.91 27.91
C VAL A 77 0.61 -4.04 27.33
N ASN A 78 -0.01 -5.05 26.70
CA ASN A 78 0.63 -6.29 26.25
C ASN A 78 0.75 -6.41 24.71
N GLU A 79 0.77 -5.30 23.97
CA GLU A 79 0.64 -5.20 22.50
C GLU A 79 1.67 -5.93 21.62
N ALA A 80 2.66 -6.62 22.17
CA ALA A 80 3.73 -7.22 21.35
C ALA A 80 3.28 -8.39 20.45
N SER A 81 2.13 -9.04 20.69
CA SER A 81 1.80 -10.31 20.01
C SER A 81 0.72 -10.25 18.93
N LYS A 82 -0.26 -9.34 19.01
CA LYS A 82 -1.36 -9.27 18.02
C LYS A 82 -1.10 -8.32 16.86
N SER A 83 -0.50 -7.15 17.14
CA SER A 83 -0.17 -6.14 16.11
C SER A 83 0.83 -6.69 15.09
N VAL A 84 1.80 -7.48 15.54
CA VAL A 84 2.81 -8.12 14.69
C VAL A 84 2.17 -9.13 13.72
N SER A 85 1.23 -9.95 14.17
CA SER A 85 0.61 -10.98 13.32
C SER A 85 -0.24 -10.39 12.18
N ASP A 86 -0.98 -9.30 12.44
CA ASP A 86 -1.79 -8.66 11.41
C ASP A 86 -0.93 -7.79 10.46
N LEU A 87 0.17 -7.22 10.97
CA LEU A 87 1.20 -6.58 10.14
C LEU A 87 1.90 -7.59 9.23
N GLU A 88 2.29 -8.75 9.77
CA GLU A 88 2.90 -9.86 9.03
C GLU A 88 2.01 -10.31 7.88
N LYS A 89 0.71 -10.55 8.14
CA LYS A 89 -0.25 -10.93 7.08
C LYS A 89 -0.34 -9.88 5.97
N ARG A 90 -0.43 -8.59 6.33
CA ARG A 90 -0.46 -7.50 5.34
C ARG A 90 0.84 -7.39 4.57
N MET A 91 1.97 -7.68 5.20
CA MET A 91 3.28 -7.72 4.55
C MET A 91 3.40 -8.91 3.59
N ASP A 92 2.92 -10.09 3.98
CA ASP A 92 2.92 -11.29 3.14
C ASP A 92 2.04 -11.11 1.90
N GLU A 93 0.85 -10.53 2.06
CA GLU A 93 -0.04 -10.19 0.93
C GLU A 93 0.66 -9.22 -0.04
N LYS A 94 1.26 -8.15 0.48
CA LYS A 94 2.01 -7.19 -0.35
C LYS A 94 3.21 -7.84 -1.04
N MET A 95 3.96 -8.67 -0.32
CA MET A 95 5.13 -9.37 -0.86
C MET A 95 4.71 -10.29 -2.02
N LYS A 96 3.58 -10.99 -1.89
CA LYS A 96 3.02 -11.81 -2.95
C LYS A 96 2.69 -10.99 -4.19
N THR A 97 1.98 -9.87 -4.03
CA THR A 97 1.64 -8.99 -5.16
C THR A 97 2.89 -8.42 -5.85
N HIS A 98 3.92 -8.07 -5.08
CA HIS A 98 5.18 -7.59 -5.63
C HIS A 98 5.96 -8.69 -6.36
N MET A 99 5.95 -9.93 -5.87
CA MET A 99 6.55 -11.06 -6.57
C MET A 99 5.87 -11.33 -7.92
N GLU A 100 4.54 -11.36 -7.96
CA GLU A 100 3.77 -11.52 -9.20
C GLU A 100 4.09 -10.40 -10.21
N MET A 101 4.19 -9.15 -9.74
CA MET A 101 4.57 -8.02 -10.58
C MET A 101 6.01 -8.13 -11.11
N LEU A 102 6.96 -8.56 -10.27
CA LEU A 102 8.36 -8.77 -10.66
C LEU A 102 8.50 -9.87 -11.72
N GLU A 103 7.76 -10.97 -11.58
CA GLU A 103 7.71 -12.04 -12.58
C GLU A 103 7.18 -11.52 -13.92
N GLY A 104 6.09 -10.74 -13.90
CA GLY A 104 5.55 -10.09 -15.09
C GLY A 104 6.58 -9.17 -15.77
N GLN A 105 7.24 -8.31 -15.00
CA GLN A 105 8.27 -7.40 -15.51
C GLN A 105 9.49 -8.15 -16.07
N GLN A 106 9.93 -9.25 -15.43
CA GLN A 106 11.03 -10.06 -15.95
C GLN A 106 10.69 -10.70 -17.30
N LYS A 107 9.44 -11.17 -17.47
CA LYS A 107 8.97 -11.71 -18.74
C LYS A 107 8.96 -10.65 -19.83
N GLU A 108 8.45 -9.46 -19.53
CA GLU A 108 8.43 -8.34 -20.48
C GLU A 108 9.84 -7.90 -20.89
N ILE A 109 10.77 -7.80 -19.92
CA ILE A 109 12.18 -7.51 -20.20
C ILE A 109 12.79 -8.55 -21.14
N ARG A 110 12.48 -9.84 -20.95
CA ARG A 110 12.98 -10.92 -21.81
C ARG A 110 12.44 -10.76 -23.24
N GLU A 111 11.14 -10.55 -23.39
CA GLU A 111 10.52 -10.36 -24.70
C GLU A 111 11.06 -9.13 -25.44
N LEU A 112 11.26 -8.01 -24.73
CA LEU A 112 11.85 -6.81 -25.29
C LEU A 112 13.31 -7.04 -25.72
N ARG A 113 14.11 -7.73 -24.91
CA ARG A 113 15.48 -8.10 -25.29
C ARG A 113 15.51 -8.96 -26.55
N ASP A 114 14.60 -9.91 -26.68
CA ASP A 114 14.50 -10.76 -27.87
C ASP A 114 14.10 -9.96 -29.12
N LYS A 115 13.16 -9.02 -28.98
CA LYS A 115 12.78 -8.10 -30.07
C LYS A 115 13.96 -7.24 -30.51
N VAL A 116 14.68 -6.64 -29.55
CA VAL A 116 15.86 -5.81 -29.80
C VAL A 116 16.97 -6.61 -30.49
N ASN A 117 17.21 -7.86 -30.07
CA ASN A 117 18.21 -8.71 -30.69
C ASN A 117 17.84 -9.07 -32.14
N ARG A 118 16.56 -9.35 -32.42
CA ARG A 118 16.09 -9.61 -33.78
C ARG A 118 16.24 -8.39 -34.69
N THR A 119 15.81 -7.21 -34.23
CA THR A 119 15.94 -5.99 -35.02
C THR A 119 17.40 -5.63 -35.26
N LYS A 120 18.26 -5.78 -34.24
CA LYS A 120 19.70 -5.58 -34.39
C LYS A 120 20.31 -6.54 -35.41
N GLY A 121 19.95 -7.82 -35.38
CA GLY A 121 20.43 -8.81 -36.35
C GLY A 121 20.00 -8.50 -37.79
N LEU A 122 18.76 -8.06 -37.98
CA LEU A 122 18.27 -7.60 -39.29
C LEU A 122 19.03 -6.36 -39.77
N LEU A 123 19.30 -5.40 -38.88
CA LEU A 123 20.05 -4.19 -39.22
C LEU A 123 21.47 -4.55 -39.68
N THR A 124 22.17 -5.38 -38.91
CA THR A 124 23.52 -5.83 -39.28
C THR A 124 23.54 -6.61 -40.59
N PHE A 125 22.48 -7.37 -40.89
CA PHE A 125 22.35 -8.09 -42.15
C PHE A 125 22.11 -7.14 -43.34
N ILE A 126 21.31 -6.08 -43.14
CA ILE A 126 21.08 -5.05 -44.15
C ILE A 126 22.37 -4.27 -44.45
N GLU A 127 23.08 -3.85 -43.40
CA GLU A 127 24.37 -3.16 -43.50
C GLU A 127 25.43 -4.02 -44.21
N ALA A 128 25.61 -5.27 -43.77
CA ALA A 128 26.63 -6.17 -44.32
C ALA A 128 26.40 -6.55 -45.80
N ASN A 129 25.16 -6.57 -46.26
CA ASN A 129 24.83 -6.91 -47.65
C ASN A 129 24.69 -5.69 -48.57
N GLY A 130 24.99 -4.48 -48.08
CA GLY A 130 24.81 -3.23 -48.84
C GLY A 130 23.39 -3.06 -49.36
N MET A 131 22.40 -3.63 -48.65
CA MET A 131 21.00 -3.59 -49.08
C MET A 131 20.43 -2.18 -48.99
N GLU A 132 21.02 -1.31 -48.19
CA GLU A 132 20.65 0.10 -48.08
C GLU A 132 20.74 0.83 -49.43
N GLU A 133 21.83 0.61 -50.20
CA GLU A 133 21.94 1.15 -51.56
C GLU A 133 20.90 0.53 -52.50
N LYS A 134 20.65 -0.77 -52.40
CA LYS A 134 19.69 -1.46 -53.27
C LYS A 134 18.27 -1.00 -53.01
N VAL A 135 17.90 -0.82 -51.75
CA VAL A 135 16.61 -0.29 -51.31
C VAL A 135 16.44 1.16 -51.76
N ASN A 136 17.46 2.01 -51.59
CA ASN A 136 17.43 3.40 -52.07
C ASN A 136 17.31 3.48 -53.61
N ARG A 137 18.00 2.60 -54.35
CA ARG A 137 17.83 2.49 -55.80
C ARG A 137 16.43 2.05 -56.18
N LEU A 138 15.84 1.10 -55.45
CA LEU A 138 14.48 0.62 -55.68
C LEU A 138 13.44 1.73 -55.44
N TYR A 139 13.57 2.48 -54.34
CA TYR A 139 12.71 3.63 -54.05
C TYR A 139 12.77 4.68 -55.17
N LYS A 140 13.98 5.00 -55.63
CA LYS A 140 14.18 5.95 -56.74
C LYS A 140 13.58 5.44 -58.07
N LEU A 141 13.62 4.12 -58.29
CA LEU A 141 13.01 3.48 -59.47
C LEU A 141 11.48 3.51 -59.40
N ILE A 142 10.90 3.29 -58.21
CA ILE A 142 9.46 3.40 -57.98
C ILE A 142 8.98 4.84 -58.18
N GLU A 143 9.71 5.83 -57.66
CA GLU A 143 9.41 7.25 -57.89
C GLU A 143 9.44 7.60 -59.39
N LEU A 144 10.43 7.09 -60.13
CA LEU A 144 10.53 7.27 -61.58
C LEU A 144 9.41 6.57 -62.35
N MET A 145 8.93 5.42 -61.87
CA MET A 145 7.79 4.70 -62.46
C MET A 145 6.45 5.38 -62.19
N ASP A 146 6.36 6.19 -61.14
CA ASP A 146 5.16 6.98 -60.81
C ASP A 146 5.07 8.29 -61.60
N GLU A 147 6.10 8.65 -62.38
CA GLU A 147 6.03 9.81 -63.26
C GLU A 147 5.02 9.60 -64.41
N PRO A 148 4.18 10.62 -64.74
CA PRO A 148 3.11 10.49 -65.73
C PRO A 148 3.60 10.05 -67.11
N LYS A 149 4.80 10.52 -67.52
CA LYS A 149 5.43 10.17 -68.79
C LYS A 149 5.88 8.70 -68.87
N MET A 150 6.27 8.11 -67.73
CA MET A 150 6.70 6.71 -67.66
C MET A 150 5.49 5.77 -67.58
N ARG A 151 4.40 6.18 -66.91
CA ARG A 151 3.12 5.45 -66.93
C ARG A 151 2.56 5.30 -68.35
N GLU A 152 2.60 6.36 -69.17
CA GLU A 152 2.18 6.30 -70.58
C GLU A 152 3.04 5.37 -71.46
N LEU A 153 4.32 5.16 -71.12
CA LEU A 153 5.24 4.28 -71.86
C LEU A 153 5.09 2.80 -71.48
N LEU A 154 4.55 2.51 -70.28
CA LEU A 154 4.34 1.15 -69.77
C LEU A 154 2.96 0.57 -70.10
N GLU A 155 2.00 1.42 -70.49
CA GLU A 155 0.63 1.04 -70.86
C GLU A 155 0.42 0.81 -72.39
N LYS A 156 1.50 0.84 -73.20
CA LYS A 156 1.49 0.49 -74.64
C LYS A 156 2.03 -0.91 -74.89
#